data_AF-A0A183F651-F1
#
_entry.id   AF-A0A183F651-F1
#
_cell.length_a   1.000
_cell.length_b   1.000
_cell.length_c   1.000
_cell.angle_alpha   90.00
_cell.angle_beta   90.00
_cell.angle_gamma   90.00
#
_symmetry.space_group_name_H-M   'P 1'
#
loop_
_entity.id
_entity.type
_entity.pdbx_description
1 polymer ?
#
loop_
_entity_poly.entity_id
_entity_poly.type
_entity_poly.pdbx_seq_one_letter_code
_entity_poly.pdbx_strand_id
1 'polypeptide(L)'
;MSKPFRNPHGISWFVCALFLVDDLGGGGVVALPTAIVQAGLVIGLVVFFAMMFITMYTAHVLGECWNILLNTWPEYRVHCRQPYPEIAYRAMGIRARNVIKGFADMDLSYCFVILIVAAGLLPVTFLKSPQDFWGAVVVAMFTSAAGIVLILVGIALDYNLCSSHTEVPPLKPKTLFLAMGTILFSCGGHAAFPTIQHDMRNPGEYNKSVVAAFLMLIFVYVPVAILGYLTYHDAIRDSILPSIQTVWIQEACNVMITIHCILTVTIVLNPLNQDIEDLVRCPQHFGWQRMLVRTATMLAIVFVGESIPNFGPLLDLVGTLQVGVQCL
;
A
#
# COMPACT_ATOMS: atom_id res chain seq x y z
N MET A 1 -31.99 17.58 -5.83
CA MET A 1 -30.64 17.06 -5.53
C MET A 1 -30.16 17.69 -4.24
N SER A 2 -29.82 16.88 -3.23
CA SER A 2 -29.17 17.37 -2.01
C SER A 2 -27.84 18.03 -2.35
N LYS A 3 -27.45 19.08 -1.63
CA LYS A 3 -26.13 19.69 -1.82
C LYS A 3 -25.05 18.65 -1.48
N PRO A 4 -24.00 18.48 -2.30
CA PRO A 4 -22.93 17.54 -2.03
C PRO A 4 -22.26 17.84 -0.68
N PHE A 5 -21.94 16.78 0.06
CA PHE A 5 -21.34 16.88 1.39
C PHE A 5 -19.94 17.53 1.34
N ARG A 6 -19.63 18.34 2.35
CA ARG A 6 -18.35 19.04 2.46
C ARG A 6 -17.88 19.03 3.92
N ASN A 7 -16.67 18.52 4.16
CA ASN A 7 -16.05 18.49 5.48
C ASN A 7 -15.19 19.77 5.66
N PRO A 8 -15.54 20.71 6.56
CA PRO A 8 -14.82 21.97 6.70
C PRO A 8 -13.36 21.80 7.15
N HIS A 9 -13.03 20.73 7.89
CA HIS A 9 -11.70 20.41 8.41
C HIS A 9 -10.95 19.35 7.60
N GLY A 10 -11.51 18.88 6.48
CA GLY A 10 -10.90 17.80 5.70
C GLY A 10 -9.70 18.23 4.85
N ILE A 11 -8.99 17.24 4.33
CA ILE A 11 -7.80 17.41 3.47
C ILE A 11 -8.17 17.83 2.04
N SER A 12 -7.26 18.48 1.32
CA SER A 12 -7.47 18.84 -0.10
C SER A 12 -7.35 17.63 -1.03
N TRP A 13 -7.91 17.71 -2.24
CA TRP A 13 -7.79 16.63 -3.24
C TRP A 13 -6.34 16.32 -3.60
N PHE A 14 -5.48 17.34 -3.65
CA PHE A 14 -4.07 17.13 -3.95
C PHE A 14 -3.36 16.39 -2.81
N VAL A 15 -3.62 16.78 -1.56
CA VAL A 15 -3.07 16.06 -0.40
C VAL A 15 -3.60 14.63 -0.37
N CYS A 16 -4.88 14.40 -0.65
CA CYS A 16 -5.42 13.04 -0.80
C CYS A 16 -4.65 12.23 -1.87
N ALA A 17 -4.35 12.82 -3.02
CA ALA A 17 -3.55 12.15 -4.07
C ALA A 17 -2.18 11.71 -3.54
N LEU A 18 -1.54 12.55 -2.74
CA LEU A 18 -0.24 12.25 -2.11
C LEU A 18 -0.34 11.10 -1.09
N PHE A 19 -1.41 11.05 -0.29
CA PHE A 19 -1.68 9.91 0.60
C PHE A 19 -1.90 8.61 -0.17
N LEU A 20 -2.63 8.66 -1.30
CA LEU A 20 -2.82 7.50 -2.17
C LEU A 20 -1.51 7.02 -2.79
N VAL A 21 -0.61 7.94 -3.19
CA VAL A 21 0.73 7.59 -3.68
C VAL A 21 1.58 6.99 -2.57
N ASP A 22 1.54 7.51 -1.35
CA ASP A 22 2.31 6.97 -0.23
C ASP A 22 1.85 5.55 0.15
N ASP A 23 0.53 5.32 0.19
CA ASP A 23 -0.08 4.03 0.48
C ASP A 23 0.28 2.97 -0.58
N LEU A 24 0.22 3.33 -1.85
CA LEU A 24 0.55 2.44 -2.98
C LEU A 24 2.07 2.33 -3.25
N GLY A 25 2.83 3.37 -2.92
CA GLY A 25 4.19 3.66 -3.39
C GLY A 25 5.32 2.91 -2.69
N GLY A 26 5.03 2.29 -1.54
CA GLY A 26 6.04 1.69 -0.66
C GLY A 26 6.70 0.43 -1.23
N GLY A 27 6.30 -0.75 -0.78
CA GLY A 27 6.93 -2.02 -1.19
C GLY A 27 6.86 -2.30 -2.69
N GLY A 28 5.86 -1.74 -3.39
CA GLY A 28 5.68 -1.94 -4.83
C GLY A 28 6.84 -1.42 -5.67
N VAL A 29 7.38 -0.22 -5.38
CA VAL A 29 8.44 0.39 -6.20
C VAL A 29 9.75 -0.41 -6.14
N VAL A 30 10.05 -1.03 -4.98
CA VAL A 30 11.29 -1.78 -4.77
C VAL A 30 11.21 -3.22 -5.29
N ALA A 31 10.00 -3.81 -5.35
CA ALA A 31 9.78 -5.18 -5.80
C ALA A 31 9.43 -5.27 -7.30
N LEU A 32 8.85 -4.22 -7.89
CA LEU A 32 8.44 -4.20 -9.29
C LEU A 32 9.57 -4.54 -10.29
N PRO A 33 10.81 -4.03 -10.15
CA PRO A 33 11.89 -4.38 -11.09
C PRO A 33 12.15 -5.90 -11.13
N THR A 34 12.16 -6.55 -9.96
CA THR A 34 12.31 -8.01 -9.84
C THR A 34 11.18 -8.74 -10.57
N ALA A 35 9.94 -8.27 -10.44
CA ALA A 35 8.79 -8.85 -11.14
C ALA A 35 8.89 -8.67 -12.66
N ILE A 36 9.32 -7.49 -13.14
CA ILE A 36 9.51 -7.24 -14.58
C ILE A 36 10.61 -8.14 -15.17
N VAL A 37 11.70 -8.38 -14.43
CA VAL A 37 12.74 -9.34 -14.86
C VAL A 37 12.17 -10.75 -14.99
N GLN A 38 11.36 -11.19 -14.02
CA GLN A 38 10.76 -12.53 -14.02
C GLN A 38 9.69 -12.73 -15.13
N ALA A 39 8.96 -11.67 -15.48
CA ALA A 39 7.95 -11.66 -16.55
C ALA A 39 8.54 -11.33 -17.94
N GLY A 40 9.75 -10.78 -18.00
CA GLY A 40 10.33 -10.14 -19.19
C GLY A 40 9.80 -8.71 -19.39
N LEU A 41 10.64 -7.81 -19.91
CA LEU A 41 10.37 -6.37 -19.96
C LEU A 41 9.01 -6.01 -20.60
N VAL A 42 8.75 -6.51 -21.82
CA VAL A 42 7.54 -6.14 -22.57
C VAL A 42 6.29 -6.72 -21.92
N ILE A 43 6.29 -8.01 -21.60
CA ILE A 43 5.13 -8.69 -21.00
C ILE A 43 4.86 -8.11 -19.61
N GLY A 44 5.90 -7.94 -18.80
CA GLY A 44 5.82 -7.34 -17.47
C GLY A 44 5.23 -5.93 -17.49
N LEU A 45 5.70 -5.05 -18.39
CA LEU A 45 5.14 -3.70 -18.53
C LEU A 45 3.69 -3.71 -19.03
N VAL A 46 3.34 -4.57 -19.99
CA VAL A 46 1.95 -4.70 -20.47
C VAL A 46 1.03 -5.14 -19.34
N VAL A 47 1.42 -6.16 -18.57
CA VAL A 47 0.67 -6.64 -17.41
C VAL A 47 0.57 -5.53 -16.35
N PHE A 48 1.66 -4.83 -16.07
CA PHE A 48 1.69 -3.71 -15.12
C PHE A 48 0.71 -2.59 -15.52
N PHE A 49 0.75 -2.11 -16.76
CA PHE A 49 -0.18 -1.07 -17.22
C PHE A 49 -1.64 -1.53 -17.24
N ALA A 50 -1.90 -2.79 -17.63
CA ALA A 50 -3.23 -3.36 -17.58
C ALA A 50 -3.76 -3.40 -16.14
N MET A 51 -2.93 -3.85 -15.19
CA MET A 51 -3.29 -3.88 -13.77
C MET A 51 -3.47 -2.48 -13.19
N MET A 52 -2.61 -1.52 -13.54
CA MET A 52 -2.78 -0.12 -13.13
C MET A 52 -4.09 0.49 -13.63
N PHE A 53 -4.51 0.17 -14.85
CA PHE A 53 -5.79 0.63 -15.38
C PHE A 53 -6.98 0.01 -14.63
N ILE A 54 -6.95 -1.30 -14.39
CA ILE A 54 -8.00 -2.03 -13.66
C ILE A 54 -8.10 -1.51 -12.22
N THR A 55 -6.97 -1.34 -11.54
CA THR A 55 -6.91 -0.84 -10.15
C THR A 55 -7.33 0.63 -10.04
N MET A 56 -6.99 1.48 -11.03
CA MET A 56 -7.49 2.85 -11.10
C MET A 56 -9.01 2.89 -11.30
N TYR A 57 -9.55 2.04 -12.19
CA TYR A 57 -10.99 1.96 -12.45
C TYR A 57 -11.76 1.50 -11.20
N THR A 58 -11.30 0.44 -10.54
CA THR A 58 -11.91 -0.05 -9.30
C THR A 58 -11.84 0.99 -8.18
N ALA A 59 -10.73 1.73 -8.05
CA ALA A 59 -10.62 2.84 -7.11
C ALA A 59 -11.62 3.96 -7.40
N HIS A 60 -11.82 4.30 -8.68
CA HIS A 60 -12.83 5.28 -9.10
C HIS A 60 -14.26 4.83 -8.74
N VAL A 61 -14.63 3.59 -9.09
CA VAL A 61 -15.96 3.02 -8.78
C VAL A 61 -16.20 2.99 -7.27
N LEU A 62 -15.21 2.57 -6.50
CA LEU A 62 -15.28 2.55 -5.04
C LEU A 62 -15.51 3.95 -4.46
N GLY A 63 -14.86 4.95 -5.04
CA GLY A 63 -15.04 6.35 -4.67
C GLY A 63 -16.45 6.88 -4.94
N GLU A 64 -17.04 6.51 -6.07
CA GLU A 64 -18.44 6.83 -6.41
C GLU A 64 -19.41 6.13 -5.45
N CYS A 65 -19.19 4.85 -5.13
CA CYS A 65 -19.99 4.12 -4.14
C CYS A 65 -20.00 4.84 -2.79
N TRP A 66 -18.83 5.28 -2.32
CA TRP A 66 -18.74 6.04 -1.07
C TRP A 66 -19.45 7.39 -1.13
N ASN A 67 -19.32 8.11 -2.25
CA ASN A 67 -20.01 9.39 -2.46
C ASN A 67 -21.54 9.23 -2.46
N ILE A 68 -22.07 8.13 -3.00
CA ILE A 68 -23.51 7.81 -2.92
C ILE A 68 -23.92 7.65 -1.46
N LEU A 69 -23.15 6.91 -0.66
CA LEU A 69 -23.43 6.69 0.76
C LEU A 69 -23.46 8.02 1.55
N LEU A 70 -22.46 8.88 1.38
CA LEU A 70 -22.37 10.19 2.05
C LEU A 70 -23.55 11.12 1.69
N ASN A 71 -23.98 11.10 0.44
CA ASN A 71 -25.08 11.95 -0.03
C ASN A 71 -26.46 11.42 0.40
N THR A 72 -26.59 10.10 0.59
CA THR A 72 -27.86 9.43 0.85
C THR A 72 -28.17 9.32 2.35
N TRP A 73 -27.21 8.90 3.18
CA TRP A 73 -27.43 8.68 4.61
C TRP A 73 -26.65 9.69 5.47
N PRO A 74 -27.34 10.50 6.29
CA PRO A 74 -26.68 11.48 7.15
C PRO A 74 -25.74 10.86 8.19
N GLU A 75 -25.97 9.61 8.60
CA GLU A 75 -25.16 8.89 9.60
C GLU A 75 -23.71 8.68 9.17
N TYR A 76 -23.42 8.60 7.86
CA TYR A 76 -22.06 8.45 7.33
C TYR A 76 -21.29 9.77 7.18
N ARG A 77 -21.93 10.91 7.47
CA ARG A 77 -21.30 12.25 7.38
C ARG A 77 -20.47 12.62 8.61
N VAL A 78 -20.56 11.81 9.66
CA VAL A 78 -19.74 11.87 10.88
C VAL A 78 -18.65 10.79 10.76
N HIS A 79 -17.57 10.89 11.53
CA HIS A 79 -16.40 10.00 11.45
C HIS A 79 -16.79 8.52 11.26
N CYS A 80 -16.58 7.99 10.05
CA CYS A 80 -16.93 6.63 9.68
C CYS A 80 -15.68 5.77 9.61
N ARG A 81 -15.64 4.75 10.46
CA ARG A 81 -14.48 3.91 10.73
C ARG A 81 -14.22 2.85 9.66
N GLN A 82 -15.29 2.32 9.07
CA GLN A 82 -15.26 1.17 8.16
C GLN A 82 -15.97 1.46 6.82
N PRO A 83 -15.55 2.49 6.07
CA PRO A 83 -16.25 2.89 4.86
C PRO A 83 -16.31 1.75 3.81
N TYR A 84 -15.27 0.92 3.69
CA TYR A 84 -15.24 -0.21 2.75
C TYR A 84 -16.24 -1.34 3.13
N PRO A 85 -16.25 -1.89 4.37
CA PRO A 85 -17.29 -2.82 4.81
C PRO A 85 -18.72 -2.24 4.82
N GLU A 86 -18.89 -0.93 5.03
CA GLU A 86 -20.21 -0.28 5.02
C GLU A 86 -20.78 -0.14 3.60
N ILE A 87 -19.94 0.10 2.59
CA ILE A 87 -20.35 0.02 1.17
C ILE A 87 -20.92 -1.38 0.89
N ALA A 88 -20.21 -2.42 1.30
CA ALA A 88 -20.64 -3.80 1.10
C ALA A 88 -21.87 -4.19 1.93
N TYR A 89 -21.99 -3.69 3.16
CA TYR A 89 -23.18 -3.87 3.99
C TYR A 89 -24.42 -3.29 3.31
N ARG A 90 -24.32 -2.08 2.75
CA ARG A 90 -25.44 -1.41 2.07
C ARG A 90 -25.77 -2.03 0.72
N ALA A 91 -24.78 -2.58 0.02
CA ALA A 91 -24.97 -3.23 -1.27
C ALA A 91 -25.52 -4.67 -1.15
N MET A 92 -24.97 -5.48 -0.22
CA MET A 92 -25.15 -6.94 -0.20
C MET A 92 -25.53 -7.52 1.18
N GLY A 93 -25.67 -6.67 2.20
CA GLY A 93 -26.13 -7.06 3.53
C GLY A 93 -25.03 -7.62 4.45
N ILE A 94 -25.45 -8.15 5.61
CA ILE A 94 -24.57 -8.47 6.74
C ILE A 94 -23.54 -9.57 6.43
N ARG A 95 -23.86 -10.52 5.53
CA ARG A 95 -22.95 -11.61 5.17
C ARG A 95 -21.76 -11.09 4.36
N ALA A 96 -21.98 -10.19 3.41
CA ALA A 96 -20.91 -9.57 2.63
C ALA A 96 -20.01 -8.69 3.50
N ARG A 97 -20.59 -7.92 4.42
CA ARG A 97 -19.82 -7.16 5.42
C ARG A 97 -18.86 -8.05 6.20
N ASN A 98 -19.33 -9.21 6.66
CA ASN A 98 -18.50 -10.13 7.46
C ASN A 98 -17.46 -10.88 6.62
N VAL A 99 -17.76 -11.17 5.35
CA VAL A 99 -16.81 -11.80 4.41
C VAL A 99 -15.68 -10.81 4.06
N ILE A 100 -16.01 -9.56 3.72
CA ILE A 100 -15.00 -8.52 3.45
C ILE A 100 -14.15 -8.23 4.69
N LYS A 101 -14.75 -8.25 5.88
CA LYS A 101 -14.00 -8.17 7.15
C LYS A 101 -13.01 -9.34 7.30
N GLY A 102 -13.44 -10.57 7.05
CA GLY A 102 -12.57 -11.75 7.14
C GLY A 102 -11.44 -11.79 6.10
N PHE A 103 -11.58 -11.08 4.97
CA PHE A 103 -10.54 -10.95 3.97
C PHE A 103 -9.59 -9.76 4.22
N ALA A 104 -10.05 -8.70 4.89
CA ALA A 104 -9.20 -7.60 5.35
C ALA A 104 -8.23 -8.01 6.48
N ASP A 105 -8.51 -9.14 7.14
CA ASP A 105 -7.75 -9.72 8.25
C ASP A 105 -6.55 -10.61 7.82
N MET A 106 -6.16 -10.63 6.54
CA MET A 106 -5.11 -11.53 6.03
C MET A 106 -3.74 -10.84 5.76
N ASP A 107 -2.81 -11.07 6.70
CA ASP A 107 -1.33 -11.26 6.63
C ASP A 107 -0.34 -10.07 6.38
N LEU A 108 0.90 -10.15 6.98
CA LEU A 108 2.27 -10.02 6.36
C LEU A 108 3.52 -9.61 7.25
N SER A 109 4.59 -10.47 7.29
CA SER A 109 6.09 -10.23 7.13
C SER A 109 7.14 -10.04 8.31
N TYR A 110 8.48 -9.92 8.00
CA TYR A 110 9.85 -10.29 8.59
C TYR A 110 10.49 -9.92 10.00
N CYS A 111 11.39 -10.80 10.49
CA CYS A 111 11.99 -10.89 11.86
C CYS A 111 13.14 -9.91 12.30
N PHE A 112 13.23 -9.70 13.64
CA PHE A 112 14.03 -8.79 14.51
C PHE A 112 13.74 -7.30 14.37
N VAL A 113 13.71 -6.77 13.14
CA VAL A 113 13.29 -5.38 12.91
C VAL A 113 11.84 -5.20 13.34
N ILE A 114 10.97 -6.18 13.09
CA ILE A 114 9.55 -6.11 13.48
C ILE A 114 9.34 -6.09 14.98
N LEU A 115 10.14 -6.80 15.78
CA LEU A 115 9.96 -6.76 17.23
C LEU A 115 10.31 -5.37 17.80
N ILE A 116 11.39 -4.76 17.29
CA ILE A 116 11.83 -3.41 17.69
C ILE A 116 10.85 -2.35 17.18
N VAL A 117 10.43 -2.46 15.92
CA VAL A 117 9.47 -1.55 15.29
C VAL A 117 8.09 -1.69 15.92
N ALA A 118 7.57 -2.89 16.15
CA ALA A 118 6.28 -3.13 16.80
C ALA A 118 6.29 -2.55 18.22
N ALA A 119 7.35 -2.76 19.00
CA ALA A 119 7.48 -2.18 20.34
C ALA A 119 7.52 -0.64 20.31
N GLY A 120 8.22 -0.03 19.35
CA GLY A 120 8.30 1.42 19.18
C GLY A 120 7.05 2.06 18.58
N LEU A 121 6.32 1.34 17.71
CA LEU A 121 5.12 1.80 17.02
C LEU A 121 3.85 1.59 17.86
N LEU A 122 3.82 0.62 18.76
CA LEU A 122 2.64 0.33 19.58
C LEU A 122 2.04 1.59 20.26
N PRO A 123 2.83 2.50 20.86
CA PRO A 123 2.31 3.75 21.42
C PRO A 123 1.70 4.68 20.36
N VAL A 124 2.30 4.73 19.16
CA VAL A 124 1.85 5.56 18.03
C VAL A 124 0.56 5.01 17.44
N THR A 125 0.42 3.67 17.39
CA THR A 125 -0.80 3.01 16.94
C THR A 125 -1.98 3.23 17.88
N PHE A 126 -1.84 3.87 19.04
CA PHE A 126 -2.98 4.25 19.89
C PHE A 126 -3.66 5.56 19.46
N LEU A 127 -3.08 6.30 18.51
CA LEU A 127 -3.66 7.53 17.96
C LEU A 127 -4.93 7.27 17.13
N LYS A 128 -5.73 8.33 16.94
CA LYS A 128 -7.16 8.22 16.68
C LYS A 128 -7.54 8.24 15.18
N SER A 129 -6.84 9.00 14.33
CA SER A 129 -7.16 9.11 12.89
C SER A 129 -6.00 9.71 12.05
N PRO A 130 -5.87 9.44 10.73
CA PRO A 130 -4.86 10.02 9.84
C PRO A 130 -4.71 11.54 9.85
N GLN A 131 -5.82 12.25 10.06
CA GLN A 131 -5.81 13.70 10.26
C GLN A 131 -4.97 14.15 11.48
N ASP A 132 -4.78 13.29 12.49
CA ASP A 132 -4.06 13.63 13.73
C ASP A 132 -2.53 13.45 13.62
N PHE A 133 -2.03 12.81 12.54
CA PHE A 133 -0.61 12.51 12.33
C PHE A 133 -0.09 12.88 10.93
N TRP A 134 -0.68 13.91 10.30
CA TRP A 134 -0.28 14.40 8.97
C TRP A 134 1.24 14.66 8.82
N GLY A 135 1.95 15.00 9.90
CA GLY A 135 3.40 15.16 9.89
C GLY A 135 4.17 13.87 9.61
N ALA A 136 3.69 12.72 10.10
CA ALA A 136 4.28 11.41 9.81
C ALA A 136 4.19 11.08 8.32
N VAL A 137 3.07 11.42 7.69
CA VAL A 137 2.85 11.22 6.25
C VAL A 137 3.81 12.08 5.44
N VAL A 138 3.96 13.36 5.80
CA VAL A 138 4.89 14.26 5.10
C VAL A 138 6.34 13.76 5.21
N VAL A 139 6.73 13.23 6.37
CA VAL A 139 8.06 12.62 6.54
C VAL A 139 8.18 11.35 5.69
N ALA A 140 7.20 10.45 5.73
CA ALA A 140 7.18 9.21 4.94
C ALA A 140 7.33 9.50 3.44
N MET A 141 6.60 10.51 2.95
CA MET A 141 6.66 11.00 1.58
C MET A 141 8.02 11.57 1.18
N PHE A 142 8.64 12.37 2.05
CA PHE A 142 9.96 12.92 1.75
C PHE A 142 11.01 11.81 1.72
N THR A 143 10.93 10.86 2.66
CA THR A 143 11.85 9.71 2.70
C THR A 143 11.66 8.77 1.51
N SER A 144 10.43 8.53 1.06
CA SER A 144 10.16 7.70 -0.12
C SER A 144 10.64 8.39 -1.40
N ALA A 145 10.29 9.67 -1.60
CA ALA A 145 10.72 10.44 -2.76
C ALA A 145 12.24 10.53 -2.87
N ALA A 146 12.92 10.87 -1.77
CA ALA A 146 14.37 10.96 -1.77
C ALA A 146 15.03 9.56 -1.90
N GLY A 147 14.40 8.50 -1.36
CA GLY A 147 14.85 7.12 -1.53
C GLY A 147 14.77 6.67 -3.00
N ILE A 148 13.66 6.98 -3.68
CA ILE A 148 13.48 6.73 -5.11
C ILE A 148 14.54 7.47 -5.95
N VAL A 149 14.81 8.74 -5.64
CA VAL A 149 15.86 9.50 -6.34
C VAL A 149 17.22 8.83 -6.16
N LEU A 150 17.57 8.40 -4.94
CA LEU A 150 18.81 7.67 -4.68
C LEU A 150 18.87 6.32 -5.40
N ILE A 151 17.75 5.58 -5.48
CA ILE A 151 17.66 4.35 -6.27
C ILE A 151 17.98 4.63 -7.74
N LEU A 152 17.36 5.67 -8.33
CA LEU A 152 17.61 6.04 -9.73
C LEU A 152 19.06 6.46 -9.97
N VAL A 153 19.67 7.21 -9.04
CA VAL A 153 21.10 7.58 -9.10
C VAL A 153 21.98 6.33 -8.99
N GLY A 154 21.68 5.42 -8.06
CA GLY A 154 22.41 4.16 -7.91
C GLY A 154 22.39 3.31 -9.18
N ILE A 155 21.21 3.14 -9.79
CA ILE A 155 21.03 2.43 -11.06
C ILE A 155 21.87 3.10 -12.17
N ALA A 156 21.83 4.43 -12.28
CA ALA A 156 22.56 5.16 -13.31
C ALA A 156 24.09 5.01 -13.18
N LEU A 157 24.60 4.97 -11.95
CA LEU A 157 26.03 4.76 -11.69
C LEU A 157 26.46 3.32 -12.01
N ASP A 158 25.60 2.35 -11.74
CA ASP A 158 25.88 0.93 -11.97
C ASP A 158 25.72 0.50 -13.45
N TYR A 159 25.09 1.33 -14.30
CA TYR A 159 24.77 0.98 -15.69
C TYR A 159 25.97 0.45 -16.48
N ASN A 160 27.09 1.17 -16.48
CA ASN A 160 28.28 0.77 -17.24
C ASN A 160 28.99 -0.47 -16.66
N LEU A 161 28.77 -0.75 -15.37
CA LEU A 161 29.39 -1.87 -14.67
C LEU A 161 28.60 -3.17 -14.87
N CYS A 162 27.27 -3.10 -14.86
CA CYS A 162 26.41 -4.29 -14.81
C CYS A 162 25.83 -4.67 -16.17
N SER A 163 25.51 -3.70 -17.04
CA SER A 163 24.76 -3.96 -18.28
C SER A 163 25.47 -4.89 -19.29
N SER A 164 26.80 -4.99 -19.23
CA SER A 164 27.61 -5.82 -20.12
C SER A 164 27.78 -7.27 -19.67
N HIS A 165 27.45 -7.60 -18.41
CA HIS A 165 27.77 -8.87 -17.77
C HIS A 165 26.54 -9.74 -17.45
N THR A 166 25.36 -9.28 -17.81
CA THR A 166 24.09 -9.92 -17.43
C THR A 166 23.32 -10.39 -18.65
N GLU A 167 22.68 -11.56 -18.54
CA GLU A 167 21.91 -12.14 -19.64
C GLU A 167 20.41 -11.92 -19.44
N VAL A 168 19.64 -11.92 -20.54
CA VAL A 168 18.18 -11.87 -20.45
C VAL A 168 17.67 -13.23 -19.98
N PRO A 169 16.98 -13.30 -18.81
CA PRO A 169 16.54 -14.58 -18.29
C PRO A 169 15.46 -15.21 -19.19
N PRO A 170 15.48 -16.54 -19.38
CA PRO A 170 14.48 -17.21 -20.20
C PRO A 170 13.10 -17.19 -19.54
N LEU A 171 12.07 -16.87 -20.32
CA LEU A 171 10.68 -16.85 -19.86
C LEU A 171 10.21 -18.25 -19.45
N LYS A 172 9.86 -18.41 -18.18
CA LYS A 172 9.28 -19.65 -17.64
C LYS A 172 7.85 -19.38 -17.15
N PRO A 173 6.86 -20.24 -17.43
CA PRO A 173 5.49 -20.04 -16.97
C PRO A 173 5.36 -19.86 -15.45
N LYS A 174 6.18 -20.57 -14.68
CA LYS A 174 6.22 -20.46 -13.21
C LYS A 174 6.64 -19.06 -12.75
N THR A 175 7.70 -18.50 -13.32
CA THR A 175 8.20 -17.16 -12.93
C THR A 175 7.28 -16.06 -13.42
N LEU A 176 6.63 -16.25 -14.57
CA LEU A 176 5.60 -15.34 -15.05
C LEU A 176 4.39 -15.27 -14.10
N PHE A 177 3.94 -16.41 -13.58
CA PHE A 177 2.82 -16.44 -12.63
C PHE A 177 3.17 -15.78 -11.29
N LEU A 178 4.38 -16.01 -10.78
CA LEU A 178 4.89 -15.36 -9.58
C LEU A 178 4.98 -13.83 -9.79
N ALA A 179 5.60 -13.40 -10.89
CA ALA A 179 5.70 -11.98 -11.24
C ALA A 179 4.35 -11.26 -11.29
N MET A 180 3.29 -11.94 -11.74
CA MET A 180 1.94 -11.39 -11.74
C MET A 180 1.45 -11.07 -10.32
N GLY A 181 1.74 -11.92 -9.33
CA GLY A 181 1.41 -11.68 -7.92
C GLY A 181 2.13 -10.45 -7.35
N THR A 182 3.43 -10.32 -7.60
CA THR A 182 4.21 -9.13 -7.19
C THR A 182 3.74 -7.85 -7.90
N ILE A 183 3.39 -7.92 -9.20
CA ILE A 183 2.83 -6.78 -9.94
C ILE A 183 1.46 -6.38 -9.36
N LEU A 184 0.61 -7.35 -9.02
CA LEU A 184 -0.68 -7.11 -8.38
C LEU A 184 -0.52 -6.45 -7.02
N PHE A 185 0.40 -6.97 -6.19
CA PHE A 185 0.75 -6.37 -4.91
C PHE A 185 1.22 -4.92 -5.07
N SER A 186 2.04 -4.64 -6.08
CA SER A 186 2.56 -3.29 -6.36
C SER A 186 1.47 -2.27 -6.71
N CYS A 187 0.27 -2.74 -7.08
CA CYS A 187 -0.89 -1.93 -7.38
C CYS A 187 -1.96 -1.98 -6.27
N GLY A 188 -1.69 -2.63 -5.13
CA GLY A 188 -2.63 -2.86 -4.04
C GLY A 188 -2.57 -1.77 -2.96
N GLY A 189 -3.75 -1.32 -2.50
CA GLY A 189 -3.91 -0.31 -1.42
C GLY A 189 -5.37 0.10 -1.14
N HIS A 190 -6.32 -0.42 -1.90
CA HIS A 190 -7.71 0.05 -1.97
C HIS A 190 -8.49 -0.01 -0.66
N ALA A 191 -8.05 -0.79 0.32
CA ALA A 191 -8.71 -0.88 1.62
C ALA A 191 -8.65 0.45 2.41
N ALA A 192 -7.55 1.21 2.25
CA ALA A 192 -7.37 2.50 2.94
C ALA A 192 -8.09 3.66 2.23
N PHE A 193 -8.40 3.50 0.94
CA PHE A 193 -8.87 4.57 0.07
C PHE A 193 -10.15 5.25 0.54
N PRO A 194 -11.22 4.54 0.93
CA PRO A 194 -12.45 5.21 1.35
C PRO A 194 -12.30 5.93 2.69
N THR A 195 -11.37 5.50 3.54
CA THR A 195 -11.03 6.19 4.80
C THR A 195 -10.31 7.50 4.49
N ILE A 196 -9.33 7.49 3.58
CA ILE A 196 -8.64 8.71 3.11
C ILE A 196 -9.63 9.66 2.41
N GLN A 197 -10.55 9.11 1.61
CA GLN A 197 -11.60 9.87 0.94
C GLN A 197 -12.57 10.52 1.94
N HIS A 198 -12.95 9.80 3.01
CA HIS A 198 -13.84 10.32 4.05
C HIS A 198 -13.26 11.55 4.74
N ASP A 199 -11.93 11.58 4.92
CA ASP A 199 -11.22 12.71 5.52
C ASP A 199 -11.05 13.91 4.56
N MET A 200 -11.47 13.81 3.29
CA MET A 200 -11.39 14.91 2.34
C MET A 200 -12.37 16.05 2.64
N ARG A 201 -11.91 17.28 2.41
CA ARG A 201 -12.76 18.48 2.47
C ARG A 201 -13.91 18.42 1.48
N ASN A 202 -13.66 17.91 0.28
CA ASN A 202 -14.65 17.72 -0.76
C ASN A 202 -14.52 16.31 -1.37
N PRO A 203 -15.22 15.30 -0.81
CA PRO A 203 -15.15 13.92 -1.30
C PRO A 203 -15.58 13.75 -2.77
N GLY A 204 -16.37 14.68 -3.33
CA GLY A 204 -16.72 14.69 -4.75
C GLY A 204 -15.54 14.95 -5.70
N GLU A 205 -14.40 15.42 -5.18
CA GLU A 205 -13.15 15.59 -5.95
C GLU A 205 -12.21 14.39 -5.86
N TYR A 206 -12.62 13.31 -5.18
CA TYR A 206 -11.80 12.13 -4.98
C TYR A 206 -11.22 11.56 -6.29
N ASN A 207 -11.99 11.56 -7.38
CA ASN A 207 -11.53 11.10 -8.69
C ASN A 207 -10.31 11.86 -9.23
N LYS A 208 -10.22 13.17 -8.95
CA LYS A 208 -9.03 13.97 -9.30
C LYS A 208 -7.80 13.44 -8.55
N SER A 209 -8.00 13.06 -7.30
CA SER A 209 -6.96 12.51 -6.42
C SER A 209 -6.47 11.15 -6.92
N VAL A 210 -7.40 10.24 -7.27
CA VAL A 210 -7.09 8.92 -7.81
C VAL A 210 -6.31 9.04 -9.12
N VAL A 211 -6.81 9.81 -10.09
CA VAL A 211 -6.13 9.96 -11.40
C VAL A 211 -4.73 10.56 -11.21
N ALA A 212 -4.59 11.60 -10.38
CA ALA A 212 -3.29 12.19 -10.09
C ALA A 212 -2.33 11.19 -9.43
N ALA A 213 -2.82 10.40 -8.47
CA ALA A 213 -2.01 9.39 -7.77
C ALA A 213 -1.49 8.29 -8.70
N PHE A 214 -2.37 7.71 -9.52
CA PHE A 214 -1.98 6.66 -10.46
C PHE A 214 -1.03 7.17 -11.54
N LEU A 215 -1.20 8.41 -12.02
CA LEU A 215 -0.23 9.02 -12.93
C LEU A 215 1.14 9.22 -12.27
N MET A 216 1.18 9.75 -11.04
CA MET A 216 2.42 9.91 -10.28
C MET A 216 3.13 8.57 -10.05
N LEU A 217 2.39 7.52 -9.71
CA LEU A 217 2.94 6.16 -9.55
C LEU A 217 3.53 5.63 -10.85
N ILE A 218 2.86 5.80 -11.99
CA ILE A 218 3.41 5.42 -13.30
C ILE A 218 4.74 6.15 -13.55
N PHE A 219 4.79 7.46 -13.29
CA PHE A 219 6.02 8.26 -13.46
C PHE A 219 7.17 7.83 -12.56
N VAL A 220 6.89 7.18 -11.43
CA VAL A 220 7.92 6.69 -10.50
C VAL A 220 8.29 5.24 -10.78
N TYR A 221 7.29 4.37 -10.97
CA TYR A 221 7.46 2.92 -11.07
C TYR A 221 8.10 2.52 -12.38
N VAL A 222 7.67 3.13 -13.49
CA VAL A 222 8.13 2.75 -14.83
C VAL A 222 9.62 3.05 -15.03
N PRO A 223 10.16 4.24 -14.67
CA PRO A 223 11.60 4.48 -14.80
C PRO A 223 12.43 3.55 -13.93
N VAL A 224 12.05 3.32 -12.68
CA VAL A 224 12.78 2.41 -11.77
C VAL A 224 12.78 0.98 -12.32
N ALA A 225 11.65 0.50 -12.84
CA ALA A 225 11.53 -0.85 -13.36
C ALA A 225 12.26 -1.04 -14.70
N ILE A 226 12.18 -0.07 -15.63
CA ILE A 226 12.92 -0.13 -16.90
C ILE A 226 14.42 -0.02 -16.65
N LEU A 227 14.88 0.99 -15.91
CA LEU A 227 16.31 1.20 -15.70
C LEU A 227 16.92 0.08 -14.85
N GLY A 228 16.18 -0.42 -13.85
CA GLY A 228 16.58 -1.60 -13.07
C GLY A 228 16.73 -2.83 -13.95
N TYR A 229 15.75 -3.11 -14.83
CA TYR A 229 15.81 -4.20 -15.80
C TYR A 229 17.02 -4.07 -16.73
N LEU A 230 17.23 -2.90 -17.33
CA LEU A 230 18.32 -2.66 -18.30
C LEU A 230 19.72 -2.70 -17.67
N THR A 231 19.82 -2.41 -16.37
CA THR A 231 21.11 -2.34 -15.68
C THR A 231 21.50 -3.69 -15.10
N TYR A 232 20.58 -4.38 -14.42
CA TYR A 232 20.90 -5.56 -13.64
C TYR A 232 20.37 -6.88 -14.23
N HIS A 233 19.36 -6.85 -15.11
CA HIS A 233 18.71 -8.03 -15.69
C HIS A 233 18.48 -9.17 -14.68
N ASP A 234 19.06 -10.35 -14.89
CA ASP A 234 18.94 -11.54 -14.04
C ASP A 234 19.68 -11.46 -12.70
N ALA A 235 20.50 -10.42 -12.49
CA ALA A 235 21.22 -10.18 -11.25
C ALA A 235 20.39 -9.44 -10.18
N ILE A 236 19.16 -9.00 -10.50
CA ILE A 236 18.26 -8.43 -9.49
C ILE A 236 17.88 -9.51 -8.46
N ARG A 237 18.08 -9.20 -7.18
CA ARG A 237 17.71 -10.07 -6.06
C ARG A 237 16.20 -9.95 -5.75
N ASP A 238 15.76 -10.36 -4.56
CA ASP A 238 14.35 -10.29 -4.15
C ASP A 238 13.74 -8.86 -4.22
N SER A 239 14.59 -7.83 -4.21
CA SER A 239 14.22 -6.44 -4.51
C SER A 239 15.39 -5.69 -5.17
N ILE A 240 15.11 -4.48 -5.68
CA ILE A 240 16.14 -3.64 -6.33
C ILE A 240 17.21 -3.13 -5.34
N LEU A 241 16.84 -2.92 -4.08
CA LEU A 241 17.72 -2.33 -3.06
C LEU A 241 19.04 -3.10 -2.87
N PRO A 242 19.04 -4.41 -2.57
CA PRO A 242 20.28 -5.18 -2.41
C PRO A 242 21.03 -5.47 -3.72
N SER A 243 20.51 -5.00 -4.85
CA SER A 243 21.12 -5.16 -6.17
C SER A 243 22.01 -3.96 -6.54
N ILE A 244 21.84 -2.81 -5.89
CA ILE A 244 22.68 -1.62 -6.06
C ILE A 244 24.10 -1.92 -5.54
N GLN A 245 25.11 -1.71 -6.38
CA GLN A 245 26.51 -2.02 -6.08
C GLN A 245 27.19 -0.93 -5.26
N THR A 246 26.70 0.31 -5.37
CA THR A 246 27.23 1.44 -4.62
C THR A 246 26.77 1.37 -3.16
N VAL A 247 27.63 0.83 -2.29
CA VAL A 247 27.32 0.50 -0.88
C VAL A 247 26.70 1.67 -0.10
N TRP A 248 27.24 2.89 -0.19
CA TRP A 248 26.70 4.01 0.58
C TRP A 248 25.30 4.45 0.10
N ILE A 249 25.01 4.32 -1.20
CA ILE A 249 23.68 4.59 -1.77
C ILE A 249 22.71 3.52 -1.30
N GLN A 250 23.12 2.25 -1.40
CA GLN A 250 22.33 1.11 -0.94
C GLN A 250 21.93 1.26 0.54
N GLU A 251 22.90 1.54 1.42
CA GLU A 251 22.64 1.73 2.85
C GLU A 251 21.73 2.94 3.13
N ALA A 252 21.94 4.06 2.43
CA ALA A 252 21.08 5.24 2.55
C ALA A 252 19.63 4.93 2.10
N CYS A 253 19.45 4.25 0.97
CA CYS A 253 18.15 3.78 0.51
C CYS A 253 17.49 2.84 1.52
N ASN A 254 18.23 1.88 2.07
CA ASN A 254 17.74 0.96 3.09
C ASN A 254 17.20 1.70 4.31
N VAL A 255 17.94 2.69 4.83
CA VAL A 255 17.50 3.51 5.97
C VAL A 255 16.24 4.31 5.61
N MET A 256 16.20 4.95 4.44
CA MET A 256 15.08 5.80 4.05
C MET A 256 13.80 5.01 3.79
N ILE A 257 13.90 3.87 3.09
CA ILE A 257 12.77 2.97 2.89
C ILE A 257 12.33 2.35 4.22
N THR A 258 13.25 2.05 5.13
CA THR A 258 12.89 1.58 6.48
C THR A 258 12.09 2.64 7.26
N ILE A 259 12.53 3.90 7.25
CA ILE A 259 11.79 5.00 7.89
C ILE A 259 10.40 5.15 7.27
N HIS A 260 10.31 5.16 5.94
CA HIS A 260 9.03 5.19 5.24
C HIS A 260 8.12 4.02 5.67
N CYS A 261 8.60 2.77 5.61
CA CYS A 261 7.82 1.60 6.00
C CYS A 261 7.34 1.66 7.45
N ILE A 262 8.17 2.12 8.39
CA ILE A 262 7.77 2.29 9.80
C ILE A 262 6.60 3.27 9.92
N LEU A 263 6.66 4.40 9.21
CA LEU A 263 5.61 5.40 9.23
C LEU A 263 4.34 4.90 8.52
N THR A 264 4.48 4.24 7.37
CA THR A 264 3.35 3.72 6.59
C THR A 264 2.62 2.58 7.31
N VAL A 265 3.34 1.70 8.04
CA VAL A 265 2.71 0.66 8.88
C VAL A 265 1.75 1.27 9.90
N THR A 266 2.05 2.45 10.47
CA THR A 266 1.11 3.12 11.39
C THR A 266 -0.18 3.56 10.72
N ILE A 267 -0.09 3.95 9.44
CA ILE A 267 -1.23 4.38 8.63
C ILE A 267 -2.11 3.18 8.29
N VAL A 268 -1.50 2.11 7.77
CA VAL A 268 -2.20 0.91 7.28
C VAL A 268 -2.79 0.07 8.42
N LEU A 269 -2.10 -0.02 9.57
CA LEU A 269 -2.63 -0.77 10.73
C LEU A 269 -3.79 -0.07 11.43
N ASN A 270 -4.01 1.23 11.21
CA ASN A 270 -5.08 1.93 11.90
C ASN A 270 -6.47 1.39 11.46
N PRO A 271 -6.85 1.34 10.17
CA PRO A 271 -8.08 0.69 9.74
C PRO A 271 -8.25 -0.75 10.26
N LEU A 272 -7.19 -1.58 10.22
CA LEU A 272 -7.24 -2.95 10.73
C LEU A 272 -7.54 -3.01 12.25
N ASN A 273 -6.83 -2.23 13.05
CA ASN A 273 -7.07 -2.16 14.49
C ASN A 273 -8.48 -1.66 14.80
N GLN A 274 -8.93 -0.70 14.01
CA GLN A 274 -10.27 -0.16 14.10
C GLN A 274 -11.35 -1.23 13.78
N ASP A 275 -11.07 -2.11 12.82
CA ASP A 275 -11.96 -3.20 12.44
C ASP A 275 -12.10 -4.27 13.53
N ILE A 276 -10.98 -4.69 14.11
CA ILE A 276 -10.93 -5.68 15.19
C ILE A 276 -11.57 -5.12 16.46
N GLU A 277 -11.34 -3.85 16.78
CA GLU A 277 -11.99 -3.19 17.91
C GLU A 277 -13.52 -3.18 17.77
N ASP A 278 -14.04 -2.96 16.56
CA ASP A 278 -15.48 -3.01 16.31
C ASP A 278 -16.02 -4.44 16.40
N LEU A 279 -15.25 -5.44 15.95
CA LEU A 279 -15.61 -6.87 16.04
C LEU A 279 -15.82 -7.30 17.50
N VAL A 280 -14.93 -6.86 18.40
CA VAL A 280 -15.01 -7.16 19.84
C VAL A 280 -15.86 -6.15 20.63
N ARG A 281 -16.53 -5.22 19.94
CA ARG A 281 -17.35 -4.14 20.53
C ARG A 281 -16.58 -3.29 21.56
N CYS A 282 -15.32 -3.00 21.27
CA CYS A 282 -14.46 -2.19 22.12
C CYS A 282 -14.99 -0.75 22.20
N PRO A 283 -15.07 -0.15 23.40
CA PRO A 283 -15.46 1.23 23.56
C PRO A 283 -14.43 2.19 22.93
N GLN A 284 -14.95 3.31 22.41
CA GLN A 284 -14.22 4.26 21.55
C GLN A 284 -13.26 5.20 22.31
N HIS A 285 -13.31 5.22 23.65
CA HIS A 285 -12.42 6.03 24.48
C HIS A 285 -11.11 5.29 24.77
N PHE A 286 -10.05 6.03 25.11
CA PHE A 286 -8.80 5.41 25.51
C PHE A 286 -9.04 4.62 26.81
N GLY A 287 -8.83 3.31 26.76
CA GLY A 287 -9.12 2.40 27.85
C GLY A 287 -8.33 1.11 27.70
N TRP A 288 -8.26 0.34 28.79
CA TRP A 288 -7.44 -0.87 28.86
C TRP A 288 -7.85 -1.94 27.82
N GLN A 289 -9.16 -2.02 27.49
CA GLN A 289 -9.67 -2.93 26.46
C GLN A 289 -9.07 -2.63 25.08
N ARG A 290 -9.02 -1.33 24.71
CA ARG A 290 -8.43 -0.89 23.44
C ARG A 290 -6.94 -1.16 23.37
N MET A 291 -6.24 -0.97 24.49
CA MET A 291 -4.81 -1.26 24.62
C MET A 291 -4.54 -2.77 24.43
N LEU A 292 -5.36 -3.61 25.05
CA LEU A 292 -5.25 -5.07 24.95
C LEU A 292 -5.55 -5.56 23.52
N VAL A 293 -6.60 -5.06 22.88
CA VAL A 293 -6.98 -5.44 21.51
C VAL A 293 -5.88 -5.06 20.52
N ARG A 294 -5.41 -3.80 20.53
CA ARG A 294 -4.34 -3.35 19.62
C ARG A 294 -3.02 -4.08 19.88
N THR A 295 -2.71 -4.40 21.14
CA THR A 295 -1.52 -5.19 21.49
C THR A 295 -1.67 -6.64 21.00
N ALA A 296 -2.84 -7.24 21.13
CA ALA A 296 -3.11 -8.59 20.63
C ALA A 296 -3.05 -8.65 19.10
N THR A 297 -3.62 -7.66 18.39
CA THR A 297 -3.48 -7.51 16.94
C THR A 297 -2.01 -7.41 16.54
N MET A 298 -1.23 -6.54 17.21
CA MET A 298 0.20 -6.40 16.94
C MET A 298 0.98 -7.70 17.21
N LEU A 299 0.67 -8.41 18.31
CA LEU A 299 1.32 -9.69 18.62
C LEU A 299 0.95 -10.79 17.62
N ALA A 300 -0.29 -10.81 17.12
CA ALA A 300 -0.70 -11.73 16.06
C ALA A 300 0.04 -11.44 14.75
N ILE A 301 0.18 -10.16 14.39
CA ILE A 301 0.98 -9.72 13.24
C ILE A 301 2.44 -10.18 13.38
N VAL A 302 3.04 -9.99 14.56
CA VAL A 302 4.40 -10.44 14.87
C VAL A 302 4.52 -11.97 14.75
N PHE A 303 3.61 -12.74 15.34
CA PHE A 303 3.67 -14.21 15.34
C PHE A 303 3.62 -14.81 13.93
N VAL A 304 2.74 -14.29 13.08
CA VAL A 304 2.63 -14.73 11.68
C VAL A 304 3.85 -14.29 10.88
N GLY A 305 4.35 -13.08 11.12
CA GLY A 305 5.56 -12.55 10.51
C GLY A 305 6.82 -13.38 10.75
N GLU A 306 6.95 -13.97 11.94
CA GLU A 306 8.04 -14.88 12.31
C GLU A 306 7.94 -16.27 11.64
N SER A 307 6.75 -16.64 11.14
CA SER A 307 6.48 -17.99 10.64
C SER A 307 6.85 -18.19 9.15
N ILE A 308 7.11 -17.12 8.37
CA ILE A 308 7.36 -17.18 6.91
C ILE A 308 8.67 -16.46 6.54
N PRO A 309 9.72 -17.18 6.07
CA PRO A 309 11.07 -16.62 5.94
C PRO A 309 11.40 -15.95 4.60
N ASN A 310 10.50 -15.92 3.60
CA ASN A 310 10.79 -15.48 2.22
C ASN A 310 9.85 -14.38 1.71
N PHE A 311 10.42 -13.28 1.21
CA PHE A 311 9.72 -12.05 0.81
C PHE A 311 8.90 -12.22 -0.47
N GLY A 312 9.49 -12.77 -1.54
CA GLY A 312 8.83 -12.91 -2.84
C GLY A 312 7.53 -13.73 -2.82
N PRO A 313 7.55 -15.01 -2.38
CA PRO A 313 6.35 -15.86 -2.35
C PRO A 313 5.21 -15.29 -1.50
N LEU A 314 5.57 -14.50 -0.49
CA LEU A 314 4.65 -13.85 0.41
C LEU A 314 3.94 -12.66 -0.27
N LEU A 315 4.67 -11.83 -1.01
CA LEU A 315 4.09 -10.76 -1.84
C LEU A 315 3.14 -11.31 -2.92
N ASP A 316 3.53 -12.43 -3.55
CA ASP A 316 2.73 -13.04 -4.60
C ASP A 316 1.39 -13.58 -4.08
N LEU A 317 1.42 -14.23 -2.91
CA LEU A 317 0.22 -14.75 -2.25
C LEU A 317 -0.72 -13.62 -1.84
N VAL A 318 -0.20 -12.56 -1.22
CA VAL A 318 -1.05 -11.47 -0.74
C VAL A 318 -1.56 -10.60 -1.87
N GLY A 319 -0.75 -10.30 -2.88
CA GLY A 319 -1.21 -9.59 -4.08
C GLY A 319 -2.35 -10.31 -4.79
N THR A 320 -2.30 -11.64 -4.87
CA THR A 320 -3.37 -12.44 -5.50
C THR A 320 -4.64 -12.54 -4.65
N LEU A 321 -4.52 -12.65 -3.32
CA LEU A 321 -5.66 -12.67 -2.41
C LEU A 321 -6.38 -11.31 -2.34
N GLN A 322 -5.63 -10.20 -2.30
CA GLN A 322 -6.19 -8.84 -2.23
C GLN A 322 -7.07 -8.52 -3.44
N VAL A 323 -6.61 -8.85 -4.65
CA VAL A 323 -7.37 -8.55 -5.88
C VAL A 323 -8.64 -9.39 -6.00
N GLY A 324 -8.59 -10.65 -5.56
CA GLY A 324 -9.78 -11.51 -5.54
C GLY A 324 -10.93 -10.92 -4.70
N VAL A 325 -10.60 -10.18 -3.65
CA VAL A 325 -11.55 -9.54 -2.73
C VAL A 325 -11.99 -8.17 -3.25
N GLN A 326 -11.09 -7.43 -3.90
CA GLN A 326 -11.39 -6.12 -4.49
C GLN A 326 -12.30 -6.20 -5.72
N CYS A 327 -12.30 -7.32 -6.44
CA CYS A 327 -13.14 -7.55 -7.60
C CYS A 327 -14.53 -8.15 -7.28
N LEU A 328 -14.84 -8.43 -6.01
CA LEU A 328 -16.12 -8.97 -5.52
C LEU A 328 -17.00 -7.87 -4.92
#